data_AF-A0A4P9WLE0-F1
#
_entry.id   AF-A0A4P9WLE0-F1
#
_cell.length_a   1.000
_cell.length_b   1.000
_cell.length_c   1.000
_cell.angle_alpha   90.00
_cell.angle_beta   90.00
_cell.angle_gamma   90.00
#
_symmetry.space_group_name_H-M   'P 1'
#
loop_
_entity.id
_entity.type
_entity.pdbx_description
1 polymer ?
#
loop_
_entity_poly.entity_id
_entity_poly.type
_entity_poly.pdbx_seq_one_letter_code
_entity_poly.pdbx_strand_id
1 'polypeptide(L)'
;TLNITAAAKGKGVTVITKKQTPLSKTTTASLSVTFPTGVRGVAKKVKNITKFYRNDLQKAALARASRIISAQGPKKTVNARRPRGKKAVSA
;
A
#
# COMPACT_ATOMS: atom_id res chain seq x y z
N THR A 1 -3.37 -8.38 -14.57
CA THR A 1 -2.43 -7.51 -13.82
C THR A 1 -2.88 -7.43 -12.37
N LEU A 2 -1.97 -7.11 -11.45
CA LEU A 2 -2.28 -6.95 -10.03
C LEU A 2 -1.65 -5.65 -9.53
N ASN A 3 -2.49 -4.78 -8.95
CA ASN A 3 -2.09 -3.52 -8.37
C ASN A 3 -2.47 -3.43 -6.90
N ILE A 4 -1.61 -2.77 -6.12
CA ILE A 4 -1.77 -2.57 -4.69
C ILE A 4 -1.76 -1.06 -4.42
N THR A 5 -2.84 -0.55 -3.84
CA THR A 5 -3.09 0.89 -3.61
C THR A 5 -3.58 1.16 -2.20
N ALA A 6 -3.47 2.40 -1.73
CA ALA A 6 -3.97 2.79 -0.41
C ALA A 6 -5.50 2.78 -0.40
N ALA A 7 -6.09 2.30 0.70
CA ALA A 7 -7.54 2.42 0.89
C ALA A 7 -7.94 3.89 1.05
N ALA A 8 -9.09 4.28 0.48
CA ALA A 8 -9.58 5.66 0.50
C ALA A 8 -9.78 6.22 1.92
N LYS A 9 -10.20 5.38 2.89
CA LYS A 9 -10.46 5.79 4.28
C LYS A 9 -9.22 5.76 5.18
N GLY A 10 -8.01 5.85 4.60
CA GLY A 10 -6.74 6.01 5.33
C GLY A 10 -6.22 4.77 6.08
N LYS A 11 -6.96 3.67 6.11
CA LYS A 11 -6.56 2.42 6.78
C LYS A 11 -6.60 1.23 5.83
N GLY A 12 -5.48 0.55 5.69
CA GLY A 12 -5.35 -0.67 4.94
C GLY A 12 -5.14 -0.45 3.44
N VAL A 13 -5.38 -1.50 2.66
CA VAL A 13 -4.90 -1.60 1.28
C VAL A 13 -6.00 -2.09 0.36
N THR A 14 -6.08 -1.53 -0.85
CA THR A 14 -6.96 -1.99 -1.92
C THR A 14 -6.15 -2.75 -2.96
N VAL A 15 -6.56 -4.00 -3.19
CA VAL A 15 -6.01 -4.90 -4.21
C VAL A 15 -6.87 -4.81 -5.46
N ILE A 16 -6.27 -4.51 -6.60
CA ILE A 16 -6.94 -4.38 -7.89
C ILE A 16 -6.40 -5.48 -8.81
N THR A 17 -7.27 -6.35 -9.29
CA THR A 17 -6.93 -7.41 -10.26
C THR A 17 -7.68 -7.21 -11.57
N LYS A 18 -7.06 -7.59 -12.68
CA LYS A 18 -7.70 -7.58 -14.00
C LYS A 18 -8.55 -8.86 -14.18
N LYS A 19 -9.81 -8.70 -14.55
CA LYS A 19 -10.71 -9.80 -14.91
C LYS A 19 -10.35 -10.36 -16.29
N GLN A 20 -10.70 -11.62 -16.53
CA GLN A 20 -10.70 -12.22 -17.86
C GLN A 20 -11.97 -11.80 -18.59
N THR A 21 -12.01 -10.56 -19.07
CA THR A 21 -13.07 -10.03 -19.95
C THR A 21 -12.42 -9.49 -21.23
N PRO A 22 -13.18 -9.37 -22.34
CA PRO A 22 -12.68 -8.74 -23.55
C PRO A 22 -12.04 -7.37 -23.26
N LEU A 23 -10.91 -7.08 -23.91
CA LEU A 23 -10.15 -5.85 -23.68
C LEU A 23 -10.96 -4.58 -23.97
N SER A 24 -11.95 -4.67 -24.85
CA SER A 24 -12.86 -3.58 -25.21
C SER A 24 -13.76 -3.12 -24.05
N LYS A 25 -13.98 -3.95 -23.02
CA LYS A 25 -14.82 -3.61 -21.86
C LYS A 25 -14.00 -3.00 -20.73
N THR A 26 -13.58 -1.75 -20.89
CA THR A 26 -12.69 -1.04 -19.96
C THR A 26 -13.29 -0.84 -18.57
N THR A 27 -14.57 -0.48 -18.48
CA THR A 27 -15.25 -0.18 -17.19
C THR A 27 -15.33 -1.39 -16.26
N THR A 28 -15.51 -2.59 -16.81
CA THR A 28 -15.70 -3.82 -16.03
C THR A 28 -14.46 -4.72 -15.98
N ALA A 29 -13.36 -4.29 -16.62
CA ALA A 29 -12.12 -5.06 -16.74
C ALA A 29 -11.37 -5.28 -15.42
N SER A 30 -11.69 -4.54 -14.37
CA SER A 30 -10.97 -4.62 -13.08
C SER A 30 -11.90 -4.99 -11.93
N LEU A 31 -11.37 -5.71 -10.95
CA LEU A 31 -11.99 -5.97 -9.66
C LEU A 31 -11.12 -5.33 -8.57
N SER A 32 -11.72 -4.53 -7.70
CA SER A 32 -11.05 -3.90 -6.57
C SER A 32 -11.62 -4.43 -5.25
N VAL A 33 -10.75 -4.89 -4.34
CA VAL A 33 -11.14 -5.34 -3.00
C VAL A 33 -10.30 -4.61 -1.96
N THR A 34 -10.97 -4.00 -0.98
CA THR A 34 -10.31 -3.24 0.09
C THR A 34 -10.21 -4.07 1.36
N PHE A 35 -9.02 -4.09 1.97
CA PHE A 35 -8.73 -4.77 3.22
C PHE A 35 -8.36 -3.76 4.30
N PRO A 36 -9.31 -3.29 5.13
CA PRO A 36 -9.08 -2.34 6.22
C PRO A 36 -8.49 -3.04 7.46
N THR A 37 -7.43 -3.81 7.28
CA THR A 37 -6.80 -4.62 8.34
C THR A 37 -5.37 -4.20 8.57
N GLY A 38 -4.78 -4.60 9.70
CA GLY A 38 -3.37 -4.38 10.01
C GLY A 38 -2.42 -5.19 9.12
N VAL A 39 -1.11 -4.95 9.29
CA VAL A 39 -0.02 -5.50 8.45
C VAL A 39 -0.15 -7.01 8.20
N ARG A 40 -0.32 -7.81 9.26
CA ARG A 40 -0.40 -9.28 9.17
C ARG A 40 -1.65 -9.75 8.42
N GLY A 41 -2.78 -9.08 8.63
CA GLY A 41 -4.04 -9.37 7.95
C GLY A 41 -3.94 -9.12 6.45
N VAL A 42 -3.42 -7.95 6.08
CA VAL A 42 -3.20 -7.60 4.67
C VAL A 42 -2.20 -8.55 4.01
N ALA A 43 -1.08 -8.86 4.66
CA ALA A 43 -0.08 -9.78 4.11
C ALA A 43 -0.66 -11.17 3.81
N LYS A 44 -1.46 -11.73 4.73
CA LYS A 44 -2.13 -13.03 4.52
C LYS A 44 -3.12 -12.97 3.34
N LYS A 45 -3.93 -11.92 3.26
CA LYS A 45 -4.92 -11.75 2.18
C LYS A 45 -4.26 -11.55 0.82
N VAL A 46 -3.24 -10.69 0.75
CA VAL A 46 -2.46 -10.46 -0.48
C VAL A 46 -1.78 -11.75 -0.94
N LYS A 47 -1.12 -12.48 -0.04
CA LYS A 47 -0.50 -13.79 -0.35
C LYS A 47 -1.51 -14.78 -0.92
N ASN A 48 -2.69 -14.87 -0.32
CA ASN A 48 -3.73 -15.78 -0.80
C ASN A 48 -4.25 -15.40 -2.18
N ILE A 49 -4.46 -14.11 -2.45
CA ILE A 49 -4.89 -13.62 -3.77
C ILE A 49 -3.81 -13.88 -4.83
N THR A 50 -2.54 -13.58 -4.53
CA THR A 50 -1.44 -13.76 -5.49
C THR A 50 -1.22 -15.23 -5.79
N LYS A 51 -1.38 -16.13 -4.80
CA LYS A 51 -1.22 -17.58 -4.98
C LYS A 51 -2.10 -18.15 -6.09
N PHE A 52 -3.36 -17.72 -6.17
CA PHE A 52 -4.33 -18.25 -7.14
C PHE A 52 -4.42 -17.45 -8.45
N TYR A 53 -3.80 -16.27 -8.53
CA TYR A 53 -3.87 -15.40 -9.72
C TYR A 53 -2.52 -15.28 -10.44
N ARG A 54 -1.50 -14.76 -9.75
CA ARG A 54 -0.16 -14.47 -10.29
C ARG A 54 0.87 -14.54 -9.17
N ASN A 55 1.40 -15.74 -8.94
CA ASN A 55 2.31 -16.02 -7.84
C ASN A 55 3.69 -15.36 -8.02
N ASP A 56 4.10 -15.13 -9.27
CA ASP A 56 5.30 -14.37 -9.64
C ASP A 56 5.29 -12.95 -9.04
N LEU A 57 4.11 -12.32 -8.95
CA LEU A 57 3.95 -10.98 -8.41
C LEU A 57 3.88 -10.95 -6.87
N GLN A 58 3.90 -12.10 -6.20
CA GLN A 58 3.66 -12.17 -4.75
C GLN A 58 4.65 -11.32 -3.94
N LYS A 59 5.95 -11.44 -4.23
CA LYS A 59 7.00 -10.71 -3.51
C LYS A 59 6.84 -9.20 -3.68
N ALA A 60 6.60 -8.74 -4.91
CA ALA A 60 6.38 -7.33 -5.21
C ALA A 60 5.09 -6.79 -4.56
N ALA A 61 4.01 -7.57 -4.60
CA ALA A 61 2.72 -7.21 -4.01
C ALA A 61 2.81 -7.06 -2.48
N LEU A 62 3.47 -8.02 -1.80
CA LEU A 62 3.68 -7.96 -0.34
C LEU A 62 4.56 -6.77 0.06
N ALA A 63 5.65 -6.52 -0.67
CA ALA A 63 6.52 -5.37 -0.42
C ALA A 63 5.76 -4.04 -0.57
N ARG A 64 4.93 -3.92 -1.62
CA ARG A 64 4.11 -2.72 -1.85
C ARG A 64 3.05 -2.54 -0.77
N ALA A 65 2.35 -3.61 -0.37
CA ALA A 65 1.36 -3.57 0.69
C ALA A 65 1.98 -3.14 2.03
N SER A 66 3.14 -3.69 2.37
CA SER A 66 3.89 -3.32 3.58
C SER A 66 4.26 -1.83 3.58
N ARG A 67 4.76 -1.31 2.46
CA ARG A 67 5.14 0.10 2.33
C ARG A 67 3.96 1.06 2.48
N ILE A 68 2.80 0.71 1.94
CA ILE A 68 1.58 1.51 2.09
C ILE A 68 1.13 1.56 3.55
N ILE A 69 1.08 0.41 4.24
CA ILE A 69 0.65 0.38 5.64
C ILE A 69 1.66 1.12 6.52
N SER A 70 2.95 0.97 6.27
CA SER A 70 3.99 1.73 6.96
C SER A 70 3.83 3.24 6.75
N ALA A 71 3.42 3.67 5.55
CA ALA A 71 3.16 5.08 5.27
C ALA A 71 1.87 5.62 5.92
N GLN A 72 0.89 4.75 6.19
CA GLN A 72 -0.36 5.09 6.90
C GLN A 72 -0.19 5.16 8.42
N GLY A 73 0.86 4.53 8.96
CA GLY A 73 1.17 4.59 10.39
C GLY A 73 1.50 6.02 10.85
N PRO A 74 1.35 6.31 12.15
CA PRO A 74 1.71 7.62 12.69
C PRO A 74 3.19 7.91 12.39
N LYS A 75 3.45 9.02 11.69
CA LYS A 75 4.82 9.45 11.43
C LYS A 75 5.44 9.95 12.72
N LYS A 76 6.64 9.44 13.05
CA LYS A 76 7.44 10.01 14.13
C LYS A 76 7.66 11.49 13.82
N THR A 77 7.30 12.36 14.76
CA THR A 77 7.58 13.78 14.64
C THR A 77 9.10 13.93 14.51
N VAL A 78 9.54 14.62 13.46
CA VAL A 78 10.96 14.97 13.33
C VAL A 78 11.17 16.09 14.35
N ASN A 79 11.89 15.79 15.43
CA ASN A 79 12.31 16.83 16.36
C ASN A 79 13.08 17.89 15.56
N ALA A 80 12.68 19.15 15.68
CA ALA A 80 13.36 20.25 15.01
C ALA A 80 14.86 20.17 15.31
N ARG A 81 15.69 20.27 14.27
CA ARG A 81 17.15 20.27 14.46
C ARG A 81 17.49 21.45 15.35
N ARG A 82 18.15 21.18 16.48
CA ARG A 82 18.64 22.25 17.36
C ARG A 82 19.57 23.15 16.53
N PRO A 83 19.43 24.48 16.59
CA PRO A 83 20.33 25.40 15.90
C PRO A 83 21.77 25.11 16.30
N ARG A 84 22.67 25.00 15.31
CA ARG A 84 24.08 24.72 15.56
C ARG A 84 24.80 26.03 15.87
N GLY A 85 25.20 26.18 17.13
CA GLY A 85 26.03 27.29 17.60
C GLY A 85 25.23 28.51 18.04
N LYS A 86 25.85 29.32 18.90
CA LYS A 86 25.21 30.48 19.54
C LYS A 86 24.72 31.55 18.53
N LYS A 87 25.41 31.73 17.40
CA LYS A 87 25.04 32.71 16.35
C LYS A 87 23.71 32.40 15.65
N ALA A 88 23.32 31.13 15.57
CA ALA A 88 22.06 30.71 14.96
C ALA A 88 20.88 30.76 15.95
N VAL A 89 21.13 31.06 17.22
CA VAL A 89 20.11 31.20 18.28
C VAL A 89 19.73 32.67 18.47
N SER A 90 20.61 33.60 18.09
CA SER A 90 20.48 35.04 18.34
C SER A 90 20.15 35.89 17.10
N ALA A 91 19.81 35.26 15.98
CA ALA A 91 19.34 35.89 14.75
C ALA A 91 17.85 35.60 14.57
#